data_AF-A0A3C0QQU3-F1
#
_entry.id   AF-A0A3C0QQU3-F1
#
_cell.length_a   1.000
_cell.length_b   1.000
_cell.length_c   1.000
_cell.angle_alpha   90.00
_cell.angle_beta   90.00
_cell.angle_gamma   90.00
#
_symmetry.space_group_name_H-M   'P 1'
#
loop_
_entity.id
_entity.type
_entity.pdbx_description
1 polymer ?
#
loop_
_entity_poly.entity_id
_entity_poly.type
_entity_poly.pdbx_seq_one_letter_code
_entity_poly.pdbx_strand_id
1 'polypeptide(L)'
;MSQYQKIRNSFLSHFGDDDIQIRHFRLNAVHQIPEVWADGQEIDFYLDDGTGMYLLTIRNSSMQKITVYGNRLIQYIVAEIPVNGDFLQILAEFLYQLEKIPYHAKTSKKGKIFYL
;
A
#
# COMPACT_ATOMS: atom_id res chain seq x y z
N MET A 1 21.67 22.38 -2.80
CA MET A 1 20.68 21.28 -2.77
C MET A 1 21.43 19.99 -2.47
N SER A 2 20.98 19.19 -1.51
CA SER A 2 21.76 18.01 -1.06
C SER A 2 21.68 16.88 -2.09
N GLN A 3 22.73 16.06 -2.16
CA GLN A 3 22.86 14.92 -3.06
C GLN A 3 21.68 13.92 -2.95
N TYR A 4 21.01 13.86 -1.80
CA TYR A 4 19.83 13.04 -1.55
C TYR A 4 18.58 13.48 -2.33
N GLN A 5 18.40 14.78 -2.59
CA GLN A 5 17.26 15.28 -3.40
C GLN A 5 17.42 14.93 -4.88
N LYS A 6 18.65 14.78 -5.39
CA LYS A 6 18.89 14.40 -6.79
C LYS A 6 18.57 12.92 -7.07
N ILE A 7 18.81 12.03 -6.10
CA ILE A 7 18.56 10.58 -6.24
C ILE A 7 17.05 10.28 -6.22
N ARG A 8 16.25 11.04 -5.46
CA ARG A 8 14.79 10.86 -5.40
C ARG A 8 14.10 11.08 -6.75
N ASN A 9 14.67 11.92 -7.62
CA ASN A 9 14.11 12.24 -8.93
C ASN A 9 14.56 11.28 -10.06
N SER A 10 15.48 10.33 -9.79
CA SER A 10 15.96 9.38 -10.80
C SER A 10 15.24 8.04 -10.80
N PHE A 11 14.39 7.76 -9.79
CA PHE A 11 13.52 6.59 -9.75
C PHE A 11 12.09 6.98 -10.12
N LEU A 12 11.93 7.58 -11.31
CA LEU A 12 10.60 7.74 -11.92
C LEU A 12 10.16 6.34 -12.33
N SER A 13 9.48 5.63 -11.43
CA SER A 13 8.73 4.44 -11.79
C SER A 13 7.78 4.82 -12.92
N HIS A 14 7.91 4.14 -14.06
CA HIS A 14 7.02 4.34 -15.20
C HIS A 14 5.70 3.66 -14.88
N PHE A 15 4.75 4.48 -14.43
CA PHE A 15 3.37 4.12 -14.19
C PHE A 15 2.63 4.13 -15.56
N GLY A 16 1.98 3.01 -15.92
CA GLY A 16 1.18 2.82 -17.14
C GLY A 16 -0.29 3.23 -16.97
N ASP A 17 -1.13 2.91 -17.96
CA ASP A 17 -2.54 3.35 -18.01
C ASP A 17 -3.42 2.72 -16.92
N ASP A 18 -2.98 1.62 -16.30
CA ASP A 18 -3.74 0.87 -15.28
C ASP A 18 -3.43 1.32 -13.84
N ASP A 19 -2.74 2.45 -13.69
CA ASP A 19 -2.34 2.97 -12.37
C ASP A 19 -3.44 3.73 -11.64
N ILE A 20 -3.52 3.48 -10.34
CA ILE A 20 -4.48 4.13 -9.44
C ILE A 20 -3.74 5.22 -8.68
N GLN A 21 -4.09 6.49 -8.96
CA GLN A 21 -3.62 7.65 -8.21
C GLN A 21 -4.69 8.11 -7.22
N ILE A 22 -4.40 8.04 -5.92
CA ILE A 22 -5.28 8.56 -4.85
C ILE A 22 -4.47 9.53 -3.99
N ARG A 23 -4.79 10.83 -4.09
CA ARG A 23 -4.03 11.91 -3.44
C ARG A 23 -2.55 11.83 -3.85
N HIS A 24 -1.63 11.66 -2.90
CA HIS A 24 -0.21 11.52 -3.17
C HIS A 24 0.23 10.04 -3.31
N PHE A 25 -0.66 9.09 -3.04
CA PHE A 25 -0.38 7.67 -3.21
C PHE A 25 -0.51 7.24 -4.67
N ARG A 26 0.44 6.44 -5.14
CA ARG A 26 0.38 5.75 -6.42
C ARG A 26 0.35 4.27 -6.18
N LEU A 27 -0.59 3.58 -6.82
CA LEU A 27 -0.73 2.14 -6.73
C LEU A 27 -0.70 1.54 -8.12
N ASN A 28 0.18 0.57 -8.31
CA ASN A 28 0.21 -0.28 -9.48
C ASN A 28 -0.19 -1.69 -9.07
N ALA A 29 -1.30 -2.20 -9.59
CA ALA A 29 -1.74 -3.56 -9.30
C ALA A 29 -0.80 -4.56 -10.00
N VAL A 30 -0.31 -5.56 -9.26
CA VAL A 30 0.53 -6.63 -9.81
C VAL A 30 -0.28 -7.59 -10.68
N HIS A 31 -1.57 -7.70 -10.37
CA HIS A 31 -2.53 -8.57 -11.04
C HIS A 31 -3.81 -7.81 -11.39
N GLN A 32 -4.62 -8.37 -12.28
CA GLN A 32 -5.92 -7.82 -12.61
C GLN A 32 -6.81 -7.78 -11.35
N ILE A 33 -7.41 -6.62 -11.10
CA ILE A 33 -8.35 -6.44 -9.99
C ILE A 33 -9.68 -7.12 -10.38
N PRO A 34 -10.17 -8.10 -9.60
CA PRO A 34 -11.44 -8.73 -9.84
C PRO A 34 -12.57 -7.77 -9.46
N GLU A 35 -13.68 -7.87 -10.18
CA GLU A 35 -14.88 -7.09 -9.90
C GLU A 35 -15.55 -7.50 -8.58
N VAL A 36 -15.40 -8.78 -8.19
CA VAL A 36 -15.94 -9.36 -6.97
C VAL A 36 -14.84 -10.13 -6.25
N TRP A 37 -14.68 -9.86 -4.95
CA TRP A 37 -13.66 -10.49 -4.13
C TRP A 37 -14.28 -11.59 -3.27
N ALA A 38 -13.80 -12.82 -3.39
CA ALA A 38 -14.14 -13.89 -2.47
C ALA A 38 -13.51 -13.67 -1.09
N ASP A 39 -14.03 -14.31 -0.04
CA ASP A 39 -13.41 -14.27 1.28
C ASP A 39 -11.99 -14.84 1.23
N GLY A 40 -11.06 -14.11 1.83
CA GLY A 40 -9.64 -14.45 1.83
C GLY A 40 -8.91 -14.19 0.51
N GLN A 41 -9.57 -13.72 -0.55
CA GLN A 41 -8.92 -13.34 -1.80
C GLN A 41 -8.00 -12.14 -1.59
N GLU A 42 -6.85 -12.15 -2.26
CA GLU A 42 -5.79 -11.15 -2.09
C GLU A 42 -5.28 -10.59 -3.41
N ILE A 43 -4.80 -9.34 -3.37
CA ILE A 43 -4.14 -8.66 -4.48
C ILE A 43 -2.98 -7.83 -3.98
N ASP A 44 -1.89 -7.91 -4.73
CA ASP A 44 -0.68 -7.16 -4.49
C ASP A 44 -0.62 -5.88 -5.32
N PHE A 45 -0.08 -4.83 -4.71
CA PHE A 45 0.15 -3.53 -5.29
C PHE A 45 1.57 -3.06 -4.99
N TYR A 46 2.22 -2.45 -5.96
CA TYR A 46 3.31 -1.53 -5.68
C TYR A 46 2.71 -0.20 -5.22
N LEU A 47 2.99 0.18 -3.98
CA LEU A 47 2.53 1.44 -3.39
C LEU A 47 3.70 2.41 -3.27
N ASP A 48 3.56 3.60 -3.83
CA ASP A 48 4.39 4.77 -3.56
C ASP A 48 3.59 5.75 -2.70
N ASP A 49 4.07 6.09 -1.51
CA ASP A 49 3.47 7.14 -0.65
C ASP A 49 4.18 8.49 -0.80
N GLY A 50 4.99 8.65 -1.84
CA GLY A 50 5.86 9.78 -2.07
C GLY A 50 7.12 9.74 -1.19
N THR A 51 7.13 9.06 -0.04
CA THR A 51 8.29 8.98 0.88
C THR A 51 9.05 7.67 0.77
N GLY A 52 8.38 6.60 0.34
CA GLY A 52 8.95 5.28 0.11
C GLY A 52 8.07 4.40 -0.77
N MET A 53 8.65 3.27 -1.18
CA MET A 53 7.99 2.22 -1.95
C MET A 53 7.70 1.03 -1.06
N TYR A 54 6.50 0.46 -1.20
CA TYR A 54 6.02 -0.69 -0.44
C TYR A 54 5.39 -1.70 -1.38
N LEU A 55 5.45 -2.98 -1.00
CA LEU A 55 4.55 -3.99 -1.55
C LEU A 55 3.34 -4.06 -0.59
N LEU A 56 2.18 -3.66 -1.08
CA LEU A 56 0.91 -3.67 -0.36
C LEU A 56 0.08 -4.87 -0.83
N THR A 57 -0.28 -5.77 0.08
CA THR A 57 -1.27 -6.81 -0.17
C THR A 57 -2.57 -6.42 0.51
N ILE A 58 -3.65 -6.34 -0.26
CA ILE A 58 -5.01 -6.22 0.28
C ILE A 58 -5.63 -7.61 0.24
N ARG A 59 -6.12 -8.08 1.38
CA ARG A 59 -6.84 -9.35 1.52
C ARG A 59 -8.25 -9.07 2.01
N ASN A 60 -9.23 -9.53 1.24
CA ASN A 60 -10.63 -9.45 1.66
C ASN A 60 -10.82 -10.30 2.91
N SER A 61 -11.24 -9.65 3.99
CA SER A 61 -11.41 -10.27 5.30
C SER A 61 -12.44 -9.48 6.10
N SER A 62 -13.19 -10.16 6.96
CA SER A 62 -14.06 -9.48 7.94
C SER A 62 -13.26 -8.73 9.02
N MET A 63 -11.96 -8.99 9.12
CA MET A 63 -11.06 -8.26 10.01
C MET A 63 -10.76 -6.87 9.45
N GLN A 64 -10.36 -5.95 10.34
CA GLN A 64 -9.86 -4.63 9.97
C GLN A 64 -8.51 -4.41 10.64
N LYS A 65 -7.45 -4.88 9.97
CA LYS A 65 -6.07 -4.76 10.48
C LYS A 65 -5.07 -4.49 9.38
N ILE A 66 -4.01 -3.79 9.76
CA ILE A 66 -2.82 -3.57 8.95
C ILE A 66 -1.65 -4.23 9.66
N THR A 67 -0.95 -5.10 8.95
CA THR A 67 0.31 -5.67 9.41
C THR A 67 1.44 -5.12 8.55
N VAL A 68 2.43 -4.52 9.19
CA VAL A 68 3.60 -3.99 8.50
C VAL A 68 4.83 -4.82 8.85
N TYR A 69 5.50 -5.34 7.83
CA TYR A 69 6.76 -6.07 7.92
C TYR A 69 7.85 -5.29 7.19
N GLY A 70 8.83 -4.78 7.92
CA GLY A 70 10.04 -4.22 7.32
C GLY A 70 11.17 -5.23 7.30
N ASN A 71 11.77 -5.50 6.14
CA ASN A 71 13.15 -5.97 6.08
C ASN A 71 14.05 -4.83 5.58
N ARG A 72 15.39 -5.01 5.59
CA ARG A 72 16.33 -3.94 5.21
C ARG A 72 16.16 -3.42 3.77
N LEU A 73 15.44 -4.13 2.91
CA LEU A 73 15.38 -3.91 1.46
C LEU A 73 13.96 -3.66 0.93
N ILE A 74 12.95 -4.27 1.54
CA ILE A 74 11.55 -4.21 1.10
C ILE A 74 10.66 -4.02 2.32
N GLN A 75 9.72 -3.08 2.20
CA GLN A 75 8.68 -2.84 3.18
C GLN A 75 7.38 -3.46 2.66
N TYR A 76 6.79 -4.34 3.45
CA TYR A 76 5.59 -5.09 3.10
C TYR A 76 4.46 -4.70 4.03
N ILE A 77 3.30 -4.35 3.45
CA ILE A 77 2.10 -3.99 4.17
C ILE A 77 1.02 -4.99 3.79
N VAL A 78 0.45 -5.69 4.75
CA VAL A 78 -0.73 -6.54 4.56
C VAL A 78 -1.92 -5.83 5.19
N ALA A 79 -2.91 -5.52 4.38
CA ALA A 79 -4.20 -4.99 4.83
C ALA A 79 -5.24 -6.11 4.76
N GLU A 80 -5.79 -6.49 5.90
CA GLU A 80 -6.99 -7.32 5.96
C GLU A 80 -8.15 -6.39 6.25
N ILE A 81 -8.98 -6.16 5.24
CA ILE A 81 -10.12 -5.24 5.27
C ILE A 81 -11.30 -5.86 4.51
N PRO A 82 -12.55 -5.53 4.85
CA PRO A 82 -13.70 -5.95 4.08
C PRO A 82 -13.68 -5.28 2.70
N VAL A 83 -13.72 -6.08 1.64
CA VAL A 83 -13.83 -5.60 0.26
C VAL A 83 -15.23 -5.93 -0.25
N ASN A 84 -16.20 -5.09 0.12
CA ASN A 84 -17.59 -5.21 -0.28
C ASN A 84 -18.09 -3.93 -0.96
N GLY A 85 -18.20 -3.95 -2.29
CA GLY A 85 -18.69 -2.81 -3.07
C GLY A 85 -17.57 -2.09 -3.83
N ASP A 86 -17.60 -0.76 -3.84
CA ASP A 86 -16.63 0.04 -4.61
C ASP A 86 -15.23 -0.04 -4.01
N PHE A 87 -14.38 -0.84 -4.65
CA PHE A 87 -13.00 -1.04 -4.23
C PHE A 87 -12.19 0.26 -4.19
N LEU A 88 -12.42 1.20 -5.11
CA LEU A 88 -11.65 2.45 -5.13
C LEU A 88 -11.97 3.33 -3.93
N GLN A 89 -13.24 3.35 -3.50
CA GLN A 89 -13.63 4.06 -2.28
C GLN A 89 -13.01 3.41 -1.04
N ILE A 90 -13.12 2.08 -0.92
CA ILE A 90 -12.55 1.32 0.20
C ILE A 90 -11.03 1.54 0.27
N LEU A 91 -10.36 1.51 -0.88
CA LEU A 91 -8.93 1.76 -1.00
C LEU A 91 -8.57 3.19 -0.53
N ALA A 92 -9.35 4.20 -0.94
CA ALA A 92 -9.11 5.58 -0.51
C ALA A 92 -9.25 5.76 1.01
N GLU A 93 -10.25 5.14 1.62
CA GLU A 93 -10.44 5.14 3.08
C GLU A 93 -9.30 4.44 3.81
N PHE A 94 -8.86 3.28 3.31
CA PHE A 94 -7.69 2.56 3.82
C PHE A 94 -6.42 3.43 3.75
N LEU A 95 -6.13 4.06 2.61
CA LEU A 95 -4.94 4.89 2.42
C LEU A 95 -4.94 6.09 3.37
N TYR A 96 -6.11 6.66 3.67
CA TYR A 96 -6.24 7.71 4.67
C TYR A 96 -5.86 7.23 6.08
N GLN A 97 -6.22 6.01 6.48
CA GLN A 97 -5.77 5.44 7.75
C GLN A 97 -4.28 5.09 7.72
N LEU A 98 -3.77 4.56 6.61
CA LEU A 98 -2.36 4.23 6.44
C LEU A 98 -1.47 5.47 6.56
N GLU A 99 -1.91 6.65 6.09
CA GLU A 99 -1.18 7.91 6.23
C GLU A 99 -0.95 8.30 7.70
N LYS A 100 -1.90 7.96 8.58
CA LYS A 100 -1.80 8.25 10.02
C LYS A 100 -0.77 7.38 10.74
N ILE A 101 -0.36 6.25 10.14
CA ILE A 101 0.68 5.39 10.70
C ILE A 101 2.05 6.06 10.46
N PRO A 102 2.83 6.35 11.53
CA PRO A 102 4.12 7.01 11.37
C PRO A 102 5.10 6.19 10.51
N TYR A 103 5.88 6.88 9.66
CA TYR A 103 6.85 6.24 8.76
C TYR A 103 7.82 5.28 9.48
N HIS A 104 8.37 5.66 10.64
CA HIS A 104 9.27 4.79 11.42
C HIS A 104 8.59 3.52 11.95
N ALA A 105 7.26 3.53 12.06
CA ALA A 105 6.49 2.35 12.40
C ALA A 105 6.30 1.42 11.20
N LYS A 106 6.31 1.98 9.97
CA LYS A 106 6.27 1.23 8.71
C LYS A 106 7.62 0.61 8.33
N THR A 107 8.72 1.21 8.77
CA THR A 107 10.09 0.72 8.48
C THR A 107 10.68 -0.21 9.55
N SER A 108 9.85 -0.69 10.50
CA SER A 108 10.33 -1.48 11.63
C SER A 108 10.75 -2.89 11.20
N LYS A 109 11.93 -3.35 11.64
CA LYS A 109 12.42 -4.73 11.42
C LYS A 109 11.57 -5.80 12.10
N LYS A 110 10.84 -5.42 13.15
CA LYS A 110 9.87 -6.28 13.81
C LYS A 110 8.50 -5.96 13.23
N GLY A 111 7.76 -7.00 12.84
CA GLY A 111 6.39 -6.86 12.37
C GLY A 111 5.53 -6.10 13.38
N LYS A 112 4.68 -5.19 12.91
CA LYS A 112 3.74 -4.43 13.75
C LYS A 112 2.33 -4.61 13.21
N ILE A 113 1.38 -4.71 14.13
CA ILE A 113 -0.05 -4.84 13.81
C ILE A 113 -0.76 -3.58 14.30
N PHE A 114 -1.62 -3.02 13.46
CA PHE A 114 -2.50 -1.91 13.74
C PHE A 114 -3.93 -2.35 13.46
N TYR A 115 -4.87 -2.00 14.33
CA TYR A 115 -6.30 -2.20 14.11
C TYR A 115 -6.91 -0.89 13.64
N LEU A 116 -7.81 -0.97 12.65
CA LEU A 116 -8.47 0.19 12.04
C LEU A 116 -9.83 0.46 12.68
#